data_AF-A0A6P2I4P1-F1
#
_entry.id   AF-A0A6P2I4P1-F1
#
_cell.length_a   1.000
_cell.length_b   1.000
_cell.length_c   1.000
_cell.angle_alpha   90.00
_cell.angle_beta   90.00
_cell.angle_gamma   90.00
#
_symmetry.space_group_name_H-M   'P 1'
#
loop_
_entity.id
_entity.type
_entity.pdbx_description
1 polymer ?
#
loop_
_entity_poly.entity_id
_entity_poly.type
_entity_poly.pdbx_seq_one_letter_code
_entity_poly.pdbx_strand_id
1 'polypeptide(L)'
;MGVNNLLFVFDPLSLAPREAGDLMVRLWETTEPLVQLGREIEIPVVYGGDAGEDLRQLAAGALMDVREYIRRHAEAEYSVASIGSMPGFAYMTGLPPELRVPRRKVPRIKVPAGTVIVGGAQAGVMPCTAPSGWHLLGTTTLEMFNVKRDPVCLLSPGDRVRFSVARIEL
;
A
#
# COMPACT_ATOMS: atom_id res chain seq x y z
N MET A 1 -4.26 -9.25 -7.09
CA MET A 1 -4.43 -8.56 -8.38
C MET A 1 -4.39 -7.07 -8.12
N GLY A 2 -3.90 -6.25 -9.06
CA GLY A 2 -4.07 -4.80 -9.00
C GLY A 2 -2.85 -3.95 -9.40
N VAL A 3 -1.62 -4.38 -9.11
CA VAL A 3 -0.44 -3.51 -9.36
C VAL A 3 0.00 -3.52 -10.82
N ASN A 4 0.16 -4.72 -11.40
CA ASN A 4 0.62 -4.93 -12.79
C ASN A 4 -0.35 -5.82 -13.58
N ASN A 5 -1.60 -5.94 -13.14
CA ASN A 5 -2.62 -6.72 -13.83
C ASN A 5 -3.98 -6.05 -13.69
N LEU A 6 -4.79 -6.18 -14.73
CA LEU A 6 -6.18 -5.77 -14.77
C LEU A 6 -7.05 -7.03 -14.80
N LEU A 7 -8.03 -7.13 -13.89
CA LEU A 7 -9.06 -8.15 -13.97
C LEU A 7 -10.27 -7.56 -14.69
N PHE A 8 -10.65 -8.16 -15.80
CA PHE A 8 -11.87 -7.83 -16.52
C PHE A 8 -12.97 -8.84 -16.14
N VAL A 9 -14.08 -8.32 -15.61
CA VAL A 9 -15.27 -9.11 -15.26
C VAL A 9 -16.41 -8.70 -16.20
N PHE A 10 -17.04 -9.69 -16.83
CA PHE A 10 -18.13 -9.49 -17.79
C PHE A 10 -19.20 -10.56 -17.60
N ASP A 11 -20.41 -10.28 -18.08
CA ASP A 11 -21.50 -11.24 -18.10
C ASP A 11 -21.40 -12.12 -19.37
N PRO A 12 -21.18 -13.44 -19.23
CA PRO A 12 -21.03 -14.33 -20.38
C PRO A 12 -22.33 -14.53 -21.18
N LEU A 13 -23.49 -14.21 -20.61
CA LEU A 13 -24.77 -14.26 -21.32
C LEU A 13 -24.97 -13.03 -22.22
N SER A 14 -24.26 -11.95 -21.93
CA SER A 14 -24.32 -10.68 -22.67
C SER A 14 -23.14 -10.50 -23.64
N LEU A 15 -21.98 -11.11 -23.35
CA LEU A 15 -20.77 -11.01 -24.15
C LEU A 15 -20.03 -12.35 -24.18
N ALA A 16 -19.84 -12.92 -25.38
CA ALA A 16 -19.15 -14.21 -25.50
C ALA A 16 -17.69 -14.10 -25.04
N PRO A 17 -17.13 -15.11 -24.33
CA PRO A 17 -15.77 -15.02 -23.78
C PRO A 17 -14.66 -14.73 -24.81
N ARG A 18 -14.77 -15.27 -26.03
CA ARG A 18 -13.83 -14.97 -27.12
C ARG A 18 -13.90 -13.51 -27.53
N GLU A 19 -15.11 -12.98 -27.69
CA GLU A 19 -15.33 -11.57 -28.06
C GLU A 19 -14.85 -10.62 -26.97
N ALA A 20 -15.05 -10.96 -25.69
CA ALA A 20 -14.48 -10.24 -24.55
C ALA A 20 -12.95 -10.18 -24.61
N GLY A 21 -12.30 -11.31 -24.93
CA GLY A 21 -10.85 -11.38 -25.12
C GLY A 21 -10.38 -10.49 -26.27
N ASP A 22 -11.01 -10.59 -27.44
CA ASP A 22 -10.67 -9.80 -28.61
C ASP A 22 -10.88 -8.30 -28.37
N LEU A 23 -11.94 -7.92 -27.65
CA LEU A 23 -12.20 -6.55 -27.23
C LEU A 23 -11.10 -6.01 -26.31
N MET A 24 -10.65 -6.79 -25.32
CA MET A 24 -9.58 -6.39 -24.40
C MET A 24 -8.26 -6.14 -25.13
N VAL A 25 -7.90 -7.00 -26.09
CA VAL A 25 -6.68 -6.79 -26.90
C VAL A 25 -6.79 -5.50 -27.70
N ARG A 26 -7.91 -5.28 -28.41
CA ARG A 26 -8.11 -4.05 -29.18
C ARG A 26 -8.04 -2.79 -28.32
N LEU A 27 -8.70 -2.81 -27.15
CA LEU A 27 -8.66 -1.67 -26.24
C LEU A 27 -7.25 -1.43 -25.70
N TRP A 28 -6.49 -2.48 -25.38
CA TRP A 28 -5.11 -2.35 -24.95
C TRP A 28 -4.21 -1.70 -26.01
N GLU A 29 -4.40 -2.05 -27.28
CA GLU A 29 -3.61 -1.51 -28.40
C GLU A 29 -3.97 -0.07 -28.77
N THR A 30 -5.19 0.37 -28.45
CA THR A 30 -5.72 1.67 -28.89
C THR A 30 -5.94 2.69 -27.78
N THR A 31 -5.84 2.28 -26.51
CA THR A 31 -6.00 3.19 -25.37
C THR A 31 -4.77 4.09 -25.24
N GLU A 32 -5.01 5.39 -25.13
CA GLU A 32 -3.96 6.34 -24.77
C GLU A 32 -3.79 6.42 -23.24
N PRO A 33 -2.55 6.52 -22.74
CA PRO A 33 -2.31 6.69 -21.32
C PRO A 33 -2.94 8.00 -20.80
N LEU A 34 -3.82 7.88 -19.82
CA LEU A 34 -4.30 9.02 -19.06
C LEU A 34 -3.27 9.40 -17.99
N VAL A 35 -2.68 10.58 -18.09
CA VAL A 35 -1.83 11.15 -17.04
C VAL A 35 -2.73 11.89 -16.05
N GLN A 36 -3.20 11.18 -15.03
CA GLN A 36 -3.94 11.79 -13.93
C GLN A 36 -3.00 12.03 -12.76
N LEU A 37 -2.79 13.30 -12.42
CA LEU A 37 -2.09 13.67 -11.19
C LEU A 37 -3.05 13.43 -10.02
N GLY A 38 -2.79 12.38 -9.24
CA GLY A 38 -3.50 12.19 -7.97
C GLY A 38 -3.11 13.24 -6.94
N ARG A 39 -3.82 13.22 -5.82
CA ARG A 39 -3.61 14.17 -4.71
C ARG A 39 -2.29 13.87 -4.01
N GLU A 40 -1.71 14.88 -3.38
CA GLU A 40 -0.63 14.68 -2.42
C GLU A 40 -1.22 14.48 -1.02
N ILE A 41 -0.90 13.36 -0.39
CA ILE A 41 -1.44 12.97 0.91
C ILE A 41 -0.29 12.70 1.85
N GLU A 42 -0.21 13.48 2.92
CA GLU A 42 0.74 13.23 4.00
C GLU A 42 0.11 12.30 5.05
N ILE A 43 0.84 11.26 5.44
CA ILE A 43 0.44 10.33 6.49
C ILE A 43 1.42 10.46 7.66
N PRO A 44 1.02 11.10 8.79
CA PRO A 44 1.88 11.18 9.97
C PRO A 44 1.97 9.83 10.67
N VAL A 45 3.18 9.41 10.99
CA VAL A 45 3.47 8.09 11.56
C VAL A 45 4.20 8.22 12.90
N VAL A 46 3.70 7.50 13.89
CA VAL A 46 4.44 7.17 15.12
C VAL A 46 5.18 5.85 14.85
N TYR A 47 6.50 5.93 14.66
CA TYR A 47 7.34 4.78 14.34
C TYR A 47 7.76 4.00 15.59
N GLY A 48 7.88 2.68 15.48
CA GLY A 48 8.30 1.80 16.56
C GLY A 48 7.17 1.46 17.55
N GLY A 49 7.53 1.16 18.80
CA GLY A 49 6.62 0.61 19.82
C GLY A 49 5.99 -0.73 19.40
N ASP A 50 4.87 -1.09 20.03
CA ASP A 50 4.13 -2.33 19.74
C ASP A 50 3.63 -2.37 18.28
N ALA A 51 3.34 -1.20 17.69
CA ALA A 51 2.88 -1.08 16.31
C ALA A 51 4.01 -1.15 15.27
N GLY A 52 5.27 -1.13 15.71
CA GLY A 52 6.46 -1.15 14.87
C GLY A 52 7.50 -2.18 15.31
N GLU A 53 7.05 -3.30 15.91
CA GLU A 53 7.94 -4.31 16.50
C GLU A 53 8.98 -4.90 15.52
N ASP A 54 8.72 -4.89 14.20
CA ASP A 54 9.66 -5.40 13.21
C ASP A 54 10.77 -4.36 12.86
N LEU A 55 10.59 -3.09 13.21
CA LEU A 55 11.41 -1.98 12.72
C LEU A 55 12.90 -2.15 13.05
N ARG A 56 13.23 -2.62 14.26
CA ARG A 56 14.62 -2.88 14.68
C ARG A 56 15.26 -3.99 13.84
N GLN A 57 14.53 -5.07 13.57
CA GLN A 57 15.02 -6.18 12.76
C GLN A 57 15.17 -5.78 11.29
N LEU A 58 14.23 -4.99 10.76
CA LEU A 58 14.28 -4.48 9.40
C LEU A 58 15.47 -3.57 9.16
N ALA A 59 15.71 -2.62 10.07
CA ALA A 59 16.86 -1.74 10.01
C ALA A 59 18.18 -2.53 10.00
N ALA A 60 18.32 -3.49 10.94
CA ALA A 60 19.49 -4.36 10.99
C ALA A 60 19.67 -5.18 9.70
N GLY A 61 18.59 -5.74 9.15
CA GLY A 61 18.61 -6.49 7.88
C GLY A 61 18.97 -5.62 6.67
N ALA A 62 18.66 -4.33 6.72
CA ALA A 62 19.02 -3.34 5.71
C ALA A 62 20.41 -2.69 5.97
N LEU A 63 21.17 -3.18 6.95
CA LEU A 63 22.50 -2.69 7.32
C LEU A 63 22.54 -1.20 7.68
N MET A 64 21.50 -0.72 8.35
CA MET A 64 21.39 0.66 8.81
C MET A 64 20.83 0.71 10.24
N ASP A 65 20.99 1.86 10.91
CA ASP A 65 20.31 2.07 12.18
C ASP A 65 18.81 2.37 11.98
N VAL A 66 18.04 2.29 13.07
CA VAL A 66 16.59 2.48 13.02
C VAL A 66 16.21 3.89 12.56
N ARG A 67 16.96 4.92 12.94
CA ARG A 67 16.66 6.31 12.58
C ARG A 67 16.86 6.52 11.08
N GLU A 68 17.91 5.94 10.50
CA GLU A 68 18.15 5.96 9.07
C GLU A 68 17.06 5.20 8.30
N TYR A 69 16.62 4.04 8.80
CA TYR A 69 15.49 3.31 8.19
C TYR A 69 14.22 4.16 8.16
N ILE A 70 13.86 4.78 9.29
CA ILE A 70 12.70 5.69 9.41
C ILE A 70 12.85 6.85 8.43
N ARG A 71 14.03 7.49 8.38
CA ARG A 71 14.29 8.64 7.51
C ARG A 71 14.10 8.26 6.04
N ARG A 72 14.69 7.16 5.59
CA ARG A 72 14.56 6.63 4.22
C ARG A 72 13.11 6.32 3.87
N HIS A 73 12.36 5.73 4.80
CA HIS A 73 10.95 5.43 4.60
C HIS A 73 10.10 6.71 4.52
N ALA A 74 10.37 7.71 5.36
CA ALA A 74 9.61 8.96 5.39
C ALA A 74 9.94 9.93 4.23
N GLU A 75 11.17 9.90 3.73
CA GLU A 75 11.60 10.74 2.60
C GLU A 75 11.22 10.16 1.23
N ALA A 76 10.86 8.88 1.17
CA ALA A 76 10.45 8.25 -0.08
C ALA A 76 9.11 8.82 -0.58
N GLU A 77 9.02 8.96 -1.91
CA GLU A 77 7.78 9.31 -2.59
C GLU A 77 7.04 8.04 -2.99
N TYR A 78 5.80 7.92 -2.50
CA TYR A 78 4.96 6.77 -2.78
C TYR A 78 3.88 7.12 -3.78
N SER A 79 3.48 6.15 -4.60
CA SER A 79 2.31 6.26 -5.46
C SER A 79 1.37 5.08 -5.19
N VAL A 80 0.07 5.38 -5.08
CA VAL A 80 -0.96 4.36 -4.91
C VAL A 80 -1.17 3.66 -6.25
N ALA A 81 -0.60 2.46 -6.38
CA ALA A 81 -0.70 1.67 -7.62
C ALA A 81 -2.06 0.98 -7.75
N SER A 82 -2.63 0.53 -6.63
CA SER A 82 -3.96 -0.09 -6.61
C SER A 82 -4.58 -0.06 -5.22
N ILE A 83 -5.88 -0.24 -5.16
CA ILE A 83 -6.64 -0.40 -3.92
C ILE A 83 -7.36 -1.74 -3.97
N GLY A 84 -7.28 -2.52 -2.89
CA GLY A 84 -7.91 -3.83 -2.83
C GLY A 84 -7.29 -4.75 -1.79
N SER A 85 -7.68 -6.01 -1.80
CA SER A 85 -7.56 -7.02 -0.72
C SER A 85 -8.52 -6.83 0.46
N MET A 86 -8.78 -5.58 0.85
CA MET A 86 -9.85 -5.20 1.77
C MET A 86 -10.23 -3.73 1.51
N PRO A 87 -11.42 -3.27 1.94
CA PRO A 87 -11.86 -1.90 1.70
C PRO A 87 -10.84 -0.86 2.20
N GLY A 88 -10.41 0.03 1.30
CA GLY A 88 -9.45 1.11 1.59
C GLY A 88 -7.98 0.68 1.76
N PHE A 89 -7.62 -0.60 1.55
CA PHE A 89 -6.22 -1.00 1.57
C PHE A 89 -5.54 -0.58 0.26
N ALA A 90 -4.58 0.33 0.36
CA ALA A 90 -3.81 0.84 -0.76
C ALA A 90 -2.44 0.14 -0.85
N TYR A 91 -2.13 -0.40 -2.02
CA TYR A 91 -0.81 -0.88 -2.36
C TYR A 91 0.03 0.29 -2.89
N MET A 92 1.02 0.72 -2.12
CA MET A 92 1.89 1.82 -2.51
C MET A 92 3.22 1.30 -3.06
N THR A 93 3.58 1.76 -4.25
CA THR A 93 4.93 1.61 -4.83
C THR A 93 5.80 2.80 -4.44
N GLY A 94 7.12 2.67 -4.57
CA GLY A 94 8.07 3.74 -4.21
C GLY A 94 8.97 3.40 -3.02
N LEU A 95 8.77 2.22 -2.39
CA LEU A 95 9.64 1.76 -1.31
C LEU A 95 11.10 1.63 -1.81
N PRO A 96 12.07 2.34 -1.18
CA PRO A 96 13.47 2.30 -1.60
C PRO A 96 14.01 0.85 -1.64
N PRO A 97 14.82 0.50 -2.64
CA PRO A 97 15.38 -0.86 -2.81
C PRO A 97 16.00 -1.45 -1.55
N GLU A 98 16.72 -0.63 -0.77
CA GLU A 98 17.38 -1.01 0.48
C GLU A 98 16.41 -1.36 1.62
N LEU A 99 15.16 -0.89 1.57
CA LEU A 99 14.13 -1.20 2.59
C LEU A 99 13.25 -2.40 2.22
N ARG A 100 13.42 -2.94 1.00
CA ARG A 100 12.60 -4.04 0.49
C ARG A 100 12.89 -5.33 1.24
N VAL A 101 11.83 -6.00 1.66
CA VAL A 101 11.91 -7.21 2.47
C VAL A 101 10.81 -8.19 2.05
N PRO A 102 11.09 -9.49 1.85
CA PRO A 102 10.03 -10.47 1.58
C PRO A 102 8.96 -10.44 2.68
N ARG A 103 7.71 -10.75 2.30
CA ARG A 103 6.64 -10.95 3.27
C ARG A 103 7.03 -12.06 4.26
N ARG A 104 6.49 -11.98 5.47
CA ARG A 104 6.63 -13.02 6.49
C ARG A 104 6.12 -14.35 5.93
N LYS A 105 6.85 -15.42 6.25
CA LYS A 105 6.44 -16.79 5.90
C LYS A 105 5.15 -17.19 6.62
N VAL A 106 5.01 -16.74 7.87
CA VAL A 106 3.80 -16.93 8.69
C VAL A 106 3.19 -15.56 8.95
N PRO A 107 1.96 -15.28 8.45
CA PRO A 107 1.30 -14.01 8.68
C PRO A 107 0.89 -13.87 10.15
N ARG A 108 0.86 -12.62 10.63
CA ARG A 108 0.22 -12.31 11.91
C ARG A 108 -1.28 -12.44 11.75
N ILE A 109 -1.94 -13.04 12.74
CA ILE A 109 -3.40 -13.21 12.75
C ILE A 109 -4.13 -11.89 12.99
N LYS A 110 -3.49 -10.95 13.69
CA LYS A 110 -4.09 -9.67 14.05
C LYS A 110 -3.06 -8.56 13.92
N VAL A 111 -3.26 -7.67 12.96
CA VAL A 111 -2.55 -6.40 12.84
C VAL A 111 -3.59 -5.29 12.97
N PRO A 112 -3.41 -4.33 13.91
CA PRO A 112 -4.37 -3.24 14.12
C PRO A 112 -4.60 -2.36 12.89
N ALA A 113 -5.77 -1.72 12.83
CA ALA A 113 -6.02 -0.62 11.90
C ALA A 113 -5.04 0.54 12.17
N GLY A 114 -4.66 1.29 11.12
CA GLY A 114 -3.72 2.40 11.19
C GLY A 114 -2.25 1.97 11.19
N THR A 115 -1.94 0.68 11.34
CA THR A 115 -0.55 0.21 11.28
C THR A 115 0.06 0.43 9.90
N VAL A 116 1.23 1.09 9.88
CA VAL A 116 2.07 1.27 8.69
C VAL A 116 2.93 0.03 8.50
N ILE A 117 2.89 -0.52 7.29
CA ILE A 117 3.48 -1.82 6.98
C ILE A 117 4.25 -1.83 5.66
N VAL A 118 5.25 -2.71 5.55
CA VAL A 118 6.01 -2.95 4.32
C VAL A 118 6.10 -4.44 3.96
N GLY A 119 6.10 -4.74 2.67
CA GLY A 119 6.19 -6.11 2.17
C GLY A 119 6.55 -6.18 0.69
N GLY A 120 7.61 -6.93 0.37
CA GLY A 120 8.24 -6.91 -0.94
C GLY A 120 8.79 -5.53 -1.26
N ALA A 121 8.37 -4.98 -2.39
CA ALA A 121 8.73 -3.63 -2.85
C ALA A 121 7.67 -2.57 -2.52
N GLN A 122 6.78 -2.85 -1.56
CA GLN A 122 5.57 -2.07 -1.33
C GLN A 122 5.45 -1.60 0.12
N ALA A 123 4.78 -0.46 0.30
CA ALA A 123 4.30 0.04 1.59
C ALA A 123 2.76 0.08 1.60
N GLY A 124 2.18 0.15 2.80
CA GLY A 124 0.75 0.09 3.03
C GLY A 124 0.37 0.60 4.41
N VAL A 125 -0.90 0.91 4.59
CA VAL A 125 -1.50 1.19 5.90
C VAL A 125 -2.72 0.30 6.07
N MET A 126 -2.83 -0.38 7.20
CA MET A 126 -3.96 -1.26 7.49
C MET A 126 -5.24 -0.44 7.64
N PRO A 127 -6.28 -0.63 6.81
CA PRO A 127 -7.54 0.12 6.93
C PRO A 127 -8.44 -0.41 8.05
N CYS A 128 -8.28 -1.67 8.42
CA CYS A 128 -9.00 -2.32 9.50
C CYS A 128 -8.09 -3.35 10.18
N THR A 129 -8.51 -3.82 11.36
CA THR A 129 -7.76 -4.85 12.09
C THR A 129 -7.96 -6.20 11.40
N ALA A 130 -6.89 -6.77 10.84
CA ALA A 130 -6.96 -7.99 10.05
C ALA A 130 -5.62 -8.77 10.06
N PRO A 131 -5.59 -10.03 9.59
CA PRO A 131 -4.33 -10.74 9.38
C PRO A 131 -3.46 -10.06 8.32
N SER A 132 -2.14 -10.05 8.51
CA SER A 132 -1.20 -9.56 7.51
C SER A 132 0.15 -10.28 7.57
N GLY A 133 0.72 -10.54 6.40
CA GLY A 133 2.07 -11.08 6.23
C GLY A 133 3.15 -9.99 6.06
N TRP A 134 2.79 -8.72 6.20
CA TRP A 134 3.72 -7.60 6.04
C TRP A 134 4.37 -7.25 7.37
N HIS A 135 5.49 -6.55 7.30
CA HIS A 135 6.26 -6.15 8.48
C HIS A 135 5.80 -4.79 8.98
N LEU A 136 5.84 -4.62 10.30
CA LEU A 136 5.25 -3.51 11.04
C LEU A 136 6.30 -2.40 11.27
N LEU A 137 5.98 -1.16 10.91
CA LEU A 137 6.89 -0.02 11.10
C LEU A 137 6.44 0.95 12.19
N GLY A 138 5.13 1.07 12.40
CA GLY A 138 4.54 2.07 13.27
C GLY A 138 3.04 2.20 13.04
N THR A 139 2.45 3.31 13.47
CA THR A 139 1.01 3.56 13.36
C THR A 139 0.69 5.01 12.99
N THR A 140 -0.46 5.20 12.34
CA THR A 140 -1.09 6.50 12.10
C THR A 140 -2.49 6.52 12.70
N THR A 141 -2.99 7.71 13.04
CA THR A 141 -4.37 7.91 13.48
C THR A 141 -5.34 8.14 12.32
N LEU A 142 -4.84 8.24 11.08
CA LEU A 142 -5.67 8.43 9.91
C LEU A 142 -6.48 7.17 9.58
N GLU A 143 -7.78 7.35 9.36
CA GLU A 143 -8.67 6.29 8.90
C GLU A 143 -8.57 6.11 7.39
N MET A 144 -7.96 5.00 6.95
CA MET A 144 -7.85 4.69 5.52
C MET A 144 -9.21 4.37 4.88
N PHE A 145 -10.17 3.88 5.67
CA PHE A 145 -11.53 3.56 5.23
C PHE A 145 -12.57 4.00 6.25
N ASN A 146 -13.56 4.79 5.83
CA ASN A 146 -14.68 5.19 6.67
C ASN A 146 -15.95 5.32 5.81
N VAL A 147 -16.93 4.46 6.06
CA VAL A 147 -18.21 4.41 5.31
C VAL A 147 -19.07 5.67 5.46
N LYS A 148 -18.79 6.52 6.46
CA LYS A 148 -19.51 7.77 6.71
C LYS A 148 -18.81 8.99 6.09
N ARG A 149 -17.63 8.81 5.49
CA ARG A 149 -16.84 9.87 4.83
C ARG A 149 -17.05 9.80 3.31
N ASP A 150 -16.97 10.95 2.65
CA ASP A 150 -16.86 11.03 1.19
C ASP A 150 -15.51 11.70 0.80
N PRO A 151 -14.60 11.01 0.10
CA PRO A 151 -14.67 9.60 -0.31
C PRO A 151 -14.49 8.63 0.86
N VAL A 152 -15.09 7.43 0.75
CA VAL A 152 -15.02 6.39 1.78
C VAL A 152 -13.58 5.89 1.98
N CYS A 153 -12.82 5.75 0.90
CA CYS A 153 -11.38 5.45 0.92
C CYS A 153 -10.59 6.77 1.01
N LEU A 154 -9.61 6.84 1.91
CA LEU A 154 -8.76 8.03 2.03
C LEU A 154 -7.89 8.21 0.79
N LEU A 155 -7.34 7.09 0.30
CA LEU A 155 -6.43 7.01 -0.84
C LEU A 155 -7.19 6.53 -2.09
N SER A 156 -6.71 6.93 -3.26
CA SER A 156 -7.19 6.53 -4.59
C SER A 156 -6.00 6.18 -5.51
N PRO A 157 -6.15 5.28 -6.50
CA PRO A 157 -5.10 5.03 -7.48
C PRO A 157 -4.59 6.33 -8.12
N GLY A 158 -3.27 6.47 -8.20
CA GLY A 158 -2.60 7.68 -8.70
C GLY A 158 -2.29 8.74 -7.64
N ASP A 159 -2.86 8.66 -6.43
CA ASP A 159 -2.46 9.56 -5.33
C ASP A 159 -0.97 9.38 -4.99
N ARG A 160 -0.29 10.50 -4.73
CA ARG A 160 1.07 10.54 -4.18
C ARG A 160 1.00 10.59 -2.67
N VAL A 161 1.73 9.71 -2.00
CA VAL A 161 1.76 9.62 -0.54
C VAL A 161 3.15 9.92 -0.03
N ARG A 162 3.23 10.71 1.04
CA ARG A 162 4.45 10.91 1.81
C ARG A 162 4.17 10.55 3.27
N PHE A 163 5.02 9.72 3.87
CA PHE A 163 4.96 9.50 5.30
C PHE A 163 5.74 10.60 6.02
N SER A 164 5.17 11.19 7.06
CA SER A 164 5.89 12.12 7.94
C SER A 164 6.15 11.50 9.31
N VAL A 165 7.24 11.91 9.96
CA VAL A 165 7.60 11.42 11.29
C VAL A 165 6.89 12.25 12.34
N ALA A 166 5.81 11.73 12.91
CA ALA A 166 5.11 12.39 14.01
C ALA A 166 5.84 12.20 15.34
N ARG A 167 6.32 10.97 15.60
CA ARG A 167 7.10 10.58 16.77
C ARG A 167 7.86 9.27 16.50
N ILE A 168 8.88 9.00 17.29
CA ILE A 168 9.63 7.73 17.27
C ILE A 168 9.64 7.14 18.68
N GLU A 169 9.28 5.86 18.80
CA GLU A 169 9.23 5.07 20.03
C GLU A 169 10.17 3.86 19.87
N LEU A 170 11.44 4.00 20.27
CA LEU A 170 12.47 2.96 20.12
C LEU A 170 12.54 2.02 21.31
#